data_AF-A0AAE5CLA9-F1
#
_entry.id   AF-A0AAE5CLA9-F1
#
_cell.length_a   1.000
_cell.length_b   1.000
_cell.length_c   1.000
_cell.angle_alpha   90.00
_cell.angle_beta   90.00
_cell.angle_gamma   90.00
#
_symmetry.space_group_name_H-M   'P 1'
#
loop_
_entity.id
_entity.type
_entity.pdbx_description
1 polymer ?
#
loop_
_entity_poly.entity_id
_entity_poly.type
_entity_poly.pdbx_seq_one_letter_code
_entity_poly.pdbx_strand_id
1 'polypeptide(L)'
;MGVSHWYFHWEARIIINTLIIESLAGVPELSLAAKAIYVVSMFKQQPCIDALAKHTDFTPRHLAKHLRSLQKLGWIDLVKVGNKLRPVAVVPRDVETMIANQIRMRVSIAPYKGEETTALFIEWIVAPGVRLIRHARPDFLRNQETGQNLEYDIFAPEVLWAIEYHGDQHFGPTARYQGDRAFVERHRRDLRKIQLSKENNIRLSVVHNRIRGCCRIGYAS
;
A
#
# COMPACT_ATOMS: atom_id res chain seq x y z
N MET A 1 19.82 -11.25 -30.23
CA MET A 1 19.79 -9.96 -29.51
C MET A 1 18.37 -9.77 -28.99
N GLY A 2 18.10 -10.22 -27.77
CA GLY A 2 16.77 -10.18 -27.18
C GLY A 2 16.51 -8.77 -26.66
N VAL A 3 15.57 -8.07 -27.30
CA VAL A 3 15.05 -6.81 -26.80
C VAL A 3 14.39 -7.13 -25.45
N SER A 4 15.05 -6.73 -24.38
CA SER A 4 14.53 -6.80 -23.02
C SER A 4 13.25 -5.96 -23.02
N HIS A 5 12.13 -6.64 -22.79
CA HIS A 5 10.84 -6.01 -22.53
C HIS A 5 10.93 -5.24 -21.21
N TRP A 6 11.53 -4.05 -21.26
CA TRP A 6 11.36 -3.02 -20.24
C TRP A 6 9.96 -2.44 -20.39
N TYR A 7 8.93 -3.24 -20.09
CA TYR A 7 7.64 -2.65 -19.79
C TYR A 7 7.77 -1.95 -18.46
N PHE A 8 7.71 -0.63 -18.51
CA PHE A 8 7.56 0.29 -17.40
C PHE A 8 6.48 -0.22 -16.43
N HIS A 9 6.89 -1.00 -15.43
CA HIS A 9 6.13 -1.13 -14.19
C HIS A 9 6.29 0.19 -13.46
N TRP A 10 5.54 1.21 -13.85
CA TRP A 10 5.25 2.27 -12.90
C TRP A 10 4.48 1.58 -11.76
N GLU A 11 5.17 1.30 -10.65
CA GLU A 11 4.51 0.96 -9.39
C GLU A 11 3.38 1.97 -9.18
N ALA A 12 2.19 1.54 -8.76
CA ALA A 12 1.07 2.48 -8.70
C ALA A 12 1.34 3.62 -7.71
N ARG A 13 2.21 3.35 -6.73
CA ARG A 13 2.91 4.32 -5.90
C ARG A 13 3.47 5.50 -6.68
N ILE A 14 4.12 5.24 -7.82
CA ILE A 14 4.66 6.28 -8.68
C ILE A 14 3.54 7.10 -9.30
N ILE A 15 2.50 6.46 -9.85
CA ILE A 15 1.34 7.17 -10.40
C ILE A 15 0.67 8.05 -9.33
N ILE A 16 0.42 7.48 -8.14
CA ILE A 16 -0.20 8.16 -6.99
C ILE A 16 0.66 9.38 -6.60
N ASN A 17 1.95 9.17 -6.34
CA ASN A 17 2.82 10.24 -5.88
C ASN A 17 3.02 11.31 -6.96
N THR A 18 3.19 10.92 -8.24
CA THR A 18 3.32 11.85 -9.35
C THR A 18 2.09 12.75 -9.45
N LEU A 19 0.87 12.19 -9.44
CA LEU A 19 -0.35 12.98 -9.50
C LEU A 19 -0.50 13.94 -8.32
N ILE A 20 -0.14 13.49 -7.11
CA ILE A 20 -0.16 14.35 -5.91
C ILE A 20 0.80 15.52 -6.08
N ILE A 21 2.04 15.26 -6.50
CA ILE A 21 3.08 16.28 -6.63
C ILE A 21 2.78 17.24 -7.79
N GLU A 22 2.33 16.74 -8.95
CA GLU A 22 1.92 17.56 -10.09
C GLU A 22 0.75 18.48 -9.72
N SER A 23 -0.27 17.93 -9.06
CA SER A 23 -1.43 18.70 -8.62
C SER A 23 -1.03 19.78 -7.60
N LEU A 24 -0.16 19.42 -6.63
CA LEU A 24 0.36 20.37 -5.65
C LEU A 24 1.22 21.47 -6.30
N ALA A 25 2.06 21.10 -7.27
CA ALA A 25 2.90 22.03 -8.00
C ALA A 25 2.06 23.05 -8.77
N GLY A 26 0.92 22.61 -9.33
CA GLY A 26 -0.04 23.44 -10.05
C GLY A 26 -0.82 24.45 -9.21
N VAL A 27 -0.78 24.40 -7.87
CA VAL A 27 -1.51 25.34 -6.99
C VAL A 27 -0.76 26.69 -6.89
N PRO A 28 -1.25 27.79 -7.49
CA PRO A 28 -0.55 29.08 -7.48
C PRO A 28 -0.59 29.79 -6.12
N GLU A 29 -1.60 29.53 -5.29
CA GLU A 29 -1.79 30.18 -3.98
C GLU A 29 -0.80 29.68 -2.91
N LEU A 30 -0.15 28.54 -3.16
CA LEU A 30 0.81 27.94 -2.24
C LEU A 30 2.24 28.37 -2.58
N SER A 31 2.95 28.88 -1.57
CA SER A 31 4.38 29.13 -1.69
C SER A 31 5.17 27.83 -1.84
N LEU A 32 6.38 27.91 -2.41
CA LEU A 32 7.30 26.77 -2.48
C LEU A 32 7.56 26.15 -1.10
N ALA A 33 7.69 26.98 -0.06
CA ALA A 33 7.82 26.53 1.32
C ALA A 33 6.61 25.69 1.78
N ALA A 34 5.39 26.13 1.48
CA ALA A 34 4.19 25.37 1.83
C ALA A 34 4.13 24.03 1.09
N LYS A 35 4.48 24.01 -0.21
CA LYS A 35 4.55 22.77 -1.00
C LYS A 35 5.59 21.80 -0.41
N ALA A 36 6.78 22.29 -0.05
CA ALA A 36 7.82 21.47 0.60
C ALA A 36 7.36 20.93 1.96
N ILE A 37 6.69 21.76 2.78
CA ILE A 37 6.13 21.34 4.08
C ILE A 37 5.11 20.21 3.91
N TYR A 38 4.24 20.27 2.89
CA TYR A 38 3.31 19.19 2.59
C TYR A 38 4.03 17.89 2.28
N VAL A 39 5.04 17.92 1.40
CA VAL A 39 5.84 16.74 1.05
C VAL A 39 6.49 16.15 2.30
N VAL A 40 7.14 16.97 3.13
CA VAL A 40 7.72 16.50 4.39
C VAL A 40 6.66 15.87 5.31
N SER A 41 5.48 16.49 5.42
CA SER A 41 4.38 15.99 6.25
C SER A 41 3.80 14.66 5.75
N MET A 42 3.82 14.44 4.43
CA MET A 42 3.34 13.20 3.79
C MET A 42 4.27 12.02 4.08
N PHE A 43 5.59 12.22 4.03
CA PHE A 43 6.58 11.15 4.26
C PHE A 43 6.96 10.99 5.73
N LYS A 44 6.89 12.06 6.53
CA LYS A 44 7.27 12.09 7.94
C LYS A 44 6.11 12.63 8.76
N GLN A 45 5.19 11.76 9.15
CA GLN A 45 4.13 12.15 10.06
C GLN A 45 4.70 12.52 11.43
N GLN A 46 4.49 13.76 11.83
CA GLN A 46 4.95 14.28 13.11
C GLN A 46 3.79 14.38 14.10
N PRO A 47 4.01 14.13 15.39
CA PRO A 47 2.94 14.14 16.39
C PRO A 47 2.39 15.55 16.66
N CYS A 48 3.16 16.59 16.38
CA CYS A 48 2.72 17.98 16.51
C CYS A 48 3.52 18.96 15.64
N ILE A 49 3.03 20.19 15.52
CA ILE A 49 3.71 21.28 14.81
C ILE A 49 5.13 21.52 15.34
N ASP A 50 5.33 21.47 16.67
CA ASP A 50 6.66 21.68 17.26
C ASP A 50 7.67 20.58 16.86
N ALA A 51 7.20 19.34 16.75
CA ALA A 51 8.03 18.24 16.29
C ALA A 51 8.36 18.39 14.80
N LEU A 52 7.40 18.83 13.98
CA LEU A 52 7.63 19.14 12.57
C LEU A 52 8.64 20.29 12.41
N ALA A 53 8.54 21.33 13.22
CA ALA A 53 9.47 22.45 13.20
C ALA A 53 10.93 22.00 13.39
N LYS A 54 11.21 20.99 14.23
CA LYS A 54 12.58 20.45 14.42
C LYS A 54 13.18 19.78 13.19
N HIS A 55 12.34 19.39 12.23
CA HIS A 55 12.75 18.74 10.99
C HIS A 55 12.66 19.68 9.78
N THR A 56 12.47 20.97 10.04
CA THR A 56 12.39 22.03 9.03
C THR A 56 13.23 23.22 9.50
N ASP A 57 13.59 24.12 8.58
CA ASP A 57 14.27 25.36 8.97
C ASP A 57 13.30 26.45 9.46
N PHE A 58 12.06 26.10 9.79
CA PHE A 58 11.02 27.04 10.19
C PHE A 58 10.79 27.06 11.71
N THR A 59 10.55 28.26 12.23
CA THR A 59 9.97 28.40 13.58
C THR A 59 8.53 27.87 13.60
N PRO A 60 8.01 27.37 14.73
CA PRO A 60 6.63 26.89 14.84
C PRO A 60 5.59 27.93 14.38
N ARG A 61 5.86 29.21 14.62
CA ARG A 61 4.99 30.33 14.20
C ARG A 61 4.90 30.45 12.67
N HIS A 62 6.04 30.41 11.97
CA HIS A 62 6.06 30.47 10.51
C HIS A 62 5.49 29.21 9.88
N LEU A 63 5.83 28.03 10.44
CA LEU A 63 5.28 26.76 10.01
C LEU A 63 3.74 26.75 10.12
N ALA A 64 3.18 27.24 11.22
CA ALA A 64 1.73 27.32 11.40
C ALA A 64 1.03 28.22 10.36
N LYS A 65 1.71 29.24 9.82
CA LYS A 65 1.18 30.07 8.72
C LYS A 65 1.04 29.25 7.45
N HIS A 66 2.08 28.50 7.06
CA HIS A 66 2.05 27.64 5.88
C HIS A 66 1.05 26.49 6.01
N LEU A 67 0.98 25.85 7.20
CA LEU A 67 0.02 24.79 7.48
C LEU A 67 -1.43 25.28 7.36
N ARG A 68 -1.74 26.50 7.81
CA ARG A 68 -3.07 27.10 7.62
C ARG A 68 -3.41 27.37 6.14
N SER A 69 -2.44 27.80 5.34
CA SER A 69 -2.65 27.95 3.89
C SER A 69 -2.94 26.61 3.22
N LEU A 70 -2.19 25.56 3.58
CA LEU A 70 -2.43 24.20 3.10
C LEU A 70 -3.80 23.69 3.53
N GLN A 71 -4.17 23.91 4.80
CA GLN A 71 -5.47 23.50 5.34
C GLN A 71 -6.64 24.20 4.64
N LYS A 72 -6.53 25.50 4.37
CA LYS A 72 -7.55 26.24 3.63
C LYS A 72 -7.84 25.63 2.26
N LEU A 73 -6.83 25.01 1.64
CA LEU A 73 -6.92 24.39 0.32
C LEU A 73 -7.11 22.86 0.39
N GLY A 74 -7.31 22.29 1.57
CA GLY A 74 -7.60 20.85 1.75
C GLY A 74 -6.38 19.92 1.66
N TRP A 75 -5.16 20.45 1.66
CA TRP A 75 -3.93 19.64 1.57
C TRP A 75 -3.43 19.14 2.94
N ILE A 76 -3.86 19.75 4.03
CA ILE A 76 -3.51 19.31 5.40
C ILE A 76 -4.71 19.47 6.32
N ASP A 77 -4.90 18.53 7.24
CA ASP A 77 -5.73 18.71 8.41
C ASP A 77 -4.89 18.98 9.66
N LEU A 78 -5.35 19.93 10.48
CA LEU A 78 -4.79 20.21 11.80
C LEU A 78 -5.67 19.56 12.88
N VAL A 79 -5.32 18.33 13.26
CA VAL A 79 -6.08 17.54 14.23
C VAL A 79 -5.61 17.87 15.64
N LYS A 80 -6.56 18.16 16.54
CA LYS A 80 -6.26 18.36 17.96
C LYS A 80 -6.05 17.01 18.64
N VAL A 81 -4.87 16.79 19.22
CA VAL A 81 -4.53 15.61 20.01
C VAL A 81 -4.08 16.09 21.40
N GLY A 82 -4.96 15.97 22.39
CA GLY A 82 -4.78 16.61 23.70
C GLY A 82 -4.68 18.14 23.55
N ASN A 83 -3.56 18.71 24.00
CA ASN A 83 -3.29 20.15 23.91
C ASN A 83 -2.44 20.54 22.69
N LYS A 84 -2.09 19.60 21.81
CA LYS A 84 -1.24 19.86 20.64
C LYS A 84 -2.03 19.74 19.35
N LEU A 85 -1.60 20.48 18.34
CA LEU A 85 -2.09 20.33 16.96
C LEU A 85 -1.14 19.42 16.18
N ARG A 86 -1.71 18.37 15.59
CA ARG A 86 -1.03 17.43 14.71
C ARG A 86 -1.36 17.77 13.26
N PRO A 87 -0.36 18.12 12.43
CA PRO A 87 -0.56 18.21 10.99
C PRO A 87 -0.66 16.81 10.38
N VAL A 88 -1.70 16.59 9.58
CA VAL A 88 -1.94 15.36 8.83
C VAL A 88 -2.02 15.75 7.35
N ALA A 89 -1.13 15.20 6.52
CA ALA A 89 -1.20 15.39 5.08
C ALA A 89 -2.47 14.73 4.54
N VAL A 90 -3.21 15.47 3.72
CA VAL A 90 -4.46 15.04 3.09
C VAL A 90 -4.33 15.25 1.59
N VAL A 91 -4.79 14.27 0.81
CA VAL A 91 -4.92 14.42 -0.63
C VAL A 91 -6.28 15.05 -0.90
N PRO A 92 -6.35 16.22 -1.55
CA PRO A 92 -7.64 16.84 -1.90
C PRO A 92 -8.53 15.92 -2.74
N ARG A 93 -9.86 16.04 -2.59
CA ARG A 93 -10.84 15.11 -3.19
C ARG A 93 -10.80 15.06 -4.72
N ASP A 94 -10.52 16.18 -5.36
CA ASP A 94 -10.34 16.28 -6.81
C ASP A 94 -9.10 15.48 -7.26
N VAL A 95 -7.98 15.62 -6.56
CA VAL A 95 -6.76 14.84 -6.79
C VAL A 95 -7.00 13.35 -6.51
N GLU A 96 -7.69 13.02 -5.42
CA GLU A 96 -8.10 11.65 -5.09
C GLU A 96 -8.98 11.04 -6.21
N THR A 97 -9.89 11.84 -6.78
CA THR A 97 -10.73 11.42 -7.91
C THR A 97 -9.90 11.13 -9.16
N MET A 98 -8.89 11.95 -9.45
CA MET A 98 -7.95 11.73 -10.56
C MET A 98 -7.17 10.42 -10.37
N ILE A 99 -6.64 10.20 -9.16
CA ILE A 99 -5.93 8.96 -8.80
C ILE A 99 -6.85 7.76 -8.94
N ALA A 100 -8.08 7.83 -8.41
CA ALA A 100 -9.06 6.76 -8.49
C ALA A 100 -9.41 6.41 -9.94
N ASN A 101 -9.46 7.40 -10.84
CA ASN A 101 -9.70 7.17 -12.27
C ASN A 101 -8.53 6.45 -12.94
N GLN A 102 -7.29 6.82 -12.64
CA GLN A 102 -6.10 6.11 -13.14
C GLN A 102 -6.03 4.67 -12.61
N ILE A 103 -6.30 4.47 -11.32
CA ILE A 103 -6.37 3.15 -10.69
C ILE A 103 -7.45 2.29 -11.35
N ARG A 104 -8.65 2.84 -11.59
CA ARG A 104 -9.73 2.12 -12.28
C ARG A 104 -9.35 1.66 -13.68
N MET A 105 -8.69 2.52 -14.46
CA MET A 105 -8.19 2.15 -15.79
C MET A 105 -7.19 1.00 -15.70
N ARG A 106 -6.24 1.06 -14.76
CA ARG A 106 -5.25 0.00 -14.54
C ARG A 106 -5.88 -1.33 -14.12
N VAL A 107 -6.84 -1.31 -13.19
CA VAL A 107 -7.61 -2.52 -12.80
C VAL A 107 -8.37 -3.08 -14.00
N SER A 108 -8.94 -2.23 -14.85
CA SER A 108 -9.79 -2.66 -15.97
C SER A 108 -9.04 -3.53 -16.99
N ILE A 109 -7.75 -3.24 -17.21
CA ILE A 109 -6.88 -3.93 -18.17
C ILE A 109 -6.08 -5.07 -17.52
N ALA A 110 -6.13 -5.23 -16.19
CA ALA A 110 -5.37 -6.25 -15.49
C ALA A 110 -5.95 -7.67 -15.72
N PRO A 111 -5.10 -8.70 -15.89
CA PRO A 111 -5.55 -10.07 -16.11
C PRO A 111 -6.27 -10.65 -14.88
N TYR A 112 -5.86 -10.22 -13.67
CA TYR A 112 -6.44 -10.63 -12.39
C TYR A 112 -6.90 -9.40 -11.61
N LYS A 113 -8.11 -8.92 -11.94
CA LYS A 113 -8.65 -7.65 -11.41
C LYS A 113 -8.63 -7.55 -9.89
N GLY A 114 -8.92 -8.64 -9.18
CA GLY A 114 -8.97 -8.64 -7.72
C GLY A 114 -7.60 -8.60 -7.05
N GLU A 115 -6.61 -9.28 -7.62
CA GLU A 115 -5.22 -9.20 -7.17
C GLU A 115 -4.68 -7.78 -7.41
N GLU A 116 -4.90 -7.22 -8.61
CA GLU A 116 -4.48 -5.86 -8.93
C GLU A 116 -5.21 -4.83 -8.04
N THR A 117 -6.51 -4.96 -7.82
CA THR A 117 -7.27 -4.08 -6.91
C THR A 117 -6.68 -4.13 -5.49
N THR A 118 -6.35 -5.33 -5.01
CA THR A 118 -5.74 -5.50 -3.69
C THR A 118 -4.38 -4.84 -3.62
N ALA A 119 -3.51 -5.06 -4.61
CA ALA A 119 -2.20 -4.42 -4.68
C ALA A 119 -2.30 -2.89 -4.66
N LEU A 120 -3.15 -2.31 -5.50
CA LEU A 120 -3.35 -0.86 -5.57
C LEU A 120 -3.92 -0.28 -4.27
N PHE A 121 -4.83 -1.00 -3.61
CA PHE A 121 -5.37 -0.59 -2.32
C PHE A 121 -4.30 -0.61 -1.22
N ILE A 122 -3.46 -1.66 -1.17
CA ILE A 122 -2.34 -1.74 -0.23
C ILE A 122 -1.34 -0.60 -0.48
N GLU A 123 -0.98 -0.33 -1.75
CA GLU A 123 -0.08 0.77 -2.11
C GLU A 123 -0.62 2.15 -1.70
N TRP A 124 -1.95 2.33 -1.67
CA TRP A 124 -2.62 3.57 -1.23
C TRP A 124 -2.61 3.75 0.30
N ILE A 125 -2.94 2.70 1.06
CA ILE A 125 -3.11 2.83 2.53
C ILE A 125 -1.77 2.74 3.29
N VAL A 126 -0.77 2.09 2.71
CA VAL A 126 0.52 1.89 3.35
C VAL A 126 1.33 3.18 3.25
N ALA A 127 1.99 3.56 4.34
CA ALA A 127 2.82 4.76 4.37
C ALA A 127 3.82 4.80 3.19
N PRO A 128 4.05 5.97 2.56
CA PRO A 128 4.90 6.08 1.38
C PRO A 128 6.33 5.54 1.55
N GLY A 129 6.86 5.56 2.77
CA GLY A 129 8.21 5.08 3.09
C GLY A 129 8.36 3.57 3.27
N VAL A 130 7.26 2.79 3.27
CA VAL A 130 7.34 1.32 3.36
C VAL A 130 7.60 0.73 1.98
N ARG A 131 8.55 -0.20 1.84
CA ARG A 131 8.79 -0.86 0.57
C ARG A 131 7.80 -2.01 0.39
N LEU A 132 7.19 -2.08 -0.78
CA LEU A 132 6.28 -3.16 -1.16
C LEU A 132 6.89 -3.88 -2.36
N ILE A 133 7.03 -5.19 -2.27
CA ILE A 133 7.54 -6.04 -3.35
C ILE A 133 6.39 -6.90 -3.83
N ARG A 134 6.00 -6.76 -5.10
CA ARG A 134 5.01 -7.65 -5.72
C ARG A 134 5.67 -8.95 -6.17
N HIS A 135 4.90 -10.05 -6.14
CA HIS A 135 5.35 -11.36 -6.60
C HIS A 135 6.68 -11.81 -5.94
N ALA A 136 6.80 -11.56 -4.64
CA ALA A 136 8.05 -11.75 -3.91
C ALA A 136 8.31 -13.23 -3.65
N ARG A 137 9.52 -13.71 -3.96
CA ARG A 137 9.94 -15.11 -3.75
C ARG A 137 11.14 -15.22 -2.79
N PRO A 138 10.99 -14.80 -1.53
CA PRO A 138 12.09 -14.80 -0.57
C PRO A 138 12.63 -16.22 -0.32
N ASP A 139 13.92 -16.35 -0.01
CA ASP A 139 14.59 -17.65 0.15
C ASP A 139 14.00 -18.51 1.28
N PHE A 140 13.47 -17.87 2.32
CA PHE A 140 12.81 -18.59 3.41
C PHE A 140 11.46 -19.22 3.02
N LEU A 141 10.91 -18.86 1.85
CA LEU A 141 9.71 -19.49 1.27
C LEU A 141 10.03 -20.70 0.39
N ARG A 142 11.24 -21.25 0.47
CA ARG A 142 11.63 -22.42 -0.32
C ARG A 142 10.77 -23.65 0.01
N ASN A 143 10.10 -24.19 -1.01
CA ASN A 143 9.47 -25.50 -0.92
C ASN A 143 10.57 -26.58 -0.98
N GLN A 144 10.73 -27.35 0.08
CA GLN A 144 11.74 -28.41 0.17
C GLN A 144 11.44 -29.59 -0.77
N GLU A 145 10.17 -29.84 -1.11
CA GLU A 145 9.77 -30.93 -2.00
C GLU A 145 10.12 -30.65 -3.46
N THR A 146 9.91 -29.40 -3.91
CA THR A 146 10.14 -29.01 -5.31
C THR A 146 11.45 -28.26 -5.52
N GLY A 147 12.11 -27.83 -4.44
CA GLY A 147 13.31 -27.01 -4.47
C GLY A 147 13.08 -25.54 -4.87
N GLN A 148 11.85 -25.16 -5.22
CA GLN A 148 11.48 -23.82 -5.72
C GLN A 148 10.88 -22.94 -4.60
N ASN A 149 11.11 -21.63 -4.67
CA ASN A 149 10.50 -20.67 -3.74
C ASN A 149 9.01 -20.48 -4.04
N LEU A 150 8.20 -20.52 -2.99
CA LEU A 150 6.83 -20.02 -3.03
C LEU A 150 6.85 -18.49 -3.17
N GLU A 151 5.73 -17.94 -3.64
CA GLU A 151 5.58 -16.51 -3.95
C GLU A 151 4.57 -15.86 -3.01
N TYR A 152 4.84 -14.64 -2.53
CA TYR A 152 3.82 -13.76 -1.97
C TYR A 152 3.33 -12.77 -3.03
N ASP A 153 2.02 -12.49 -3.08
CA ASP A 153 1.48 -11.47 -3.98
C ASP A 153 2.08 -10.08 -3.64
N ILE A 154 2.17 -9.76 -2.35
CA ILE A 154 2.80 -8.54 -1.84
C ILE A 154 3.61 -8.87 -0.58
N PHE A 155 4.84 -8.35 -0.50
CA PHE A 155 5.69 -8.48 0.67
C PHE A 155 6.31 -7.14 1.09
N ALA A 156 6.18 -6.81 2.38
CA ALA A 156 6.75 -5.65 3.04
C ALA A 156 7.80 -6.12 4.07
N PRO A 157 9.07 -6.31 3.65
CA PRO A 157 10.09 -6.93 4.48
C PRO A 157 10.43 -6.12 5.73
N GLU A 158 10.41 -4.78 5.64
CA GLU A 158 10.79 -3.89 6.75
C GLU A 158 9.81 -3.98 7.94
N VAL A 159 8.59 -4.45 7.69
CA VAL A 159 7.55 -4.66 8.71
C VAL A 159 7.13 -6.12 8.85
N LEU A 160 7.89 -7.04 8.26
CA LEU A 160 7.66 -8.49 8.29
C LEU A 160 6.21 -8.87 7.96
N TRP A 161 5.66 -8.27 6.91
CA TRP A 161 4.25 -8.44 6.54
C TRP A 161 4.10 -8.89 5.08
N ALA A 162 3.32 -9.94 4.86
CA ALA A 162 2.96 -10.44 3.54
C ALA A 162 1.43 -10.40 3.36
N ILE A 163 0.99 -10.20 2.12
CA ILE A 163 -0.41 -10.20 1.72
C ILE A 163 -0.62 -11.16 0.55
N GLU A 164 -1.69 -11.93 0.61
CA GLU A 164 -2.18 -12.82 -0.45
C GLU A 164 -3.62 -12.47 -0.81
N TYR A 165 -3.94 -12.51 -2.10
CA TYR A 165 -5.29 -12.37 -2.61
C TYR A 165 -5.86 -13.73 -3.02
N HIS A 166 -6.88 -14.18 -2.30
CA HIS A 166 -7.60 -15.41 -2.58
C HIS A 166 -8.85 -15.12 -3.42
N GLY A 167 -8.73 -15.30 -4.73
CA GLY A 167 -9.85 -15.33 -5.66
C GLY A 167 -10.66 -16.64 -5.61
N ASP A 168 -11.65 -16.78 -6.49
CA ASP A 168 -12.56 -17.94 -6.52
C ASP A 168 -11.83 -19.29 -6.63
N GLN A 169 -10.65 -19.30 -7.24
CA GLN A 169 -9.81 -20.49 -7.40
C GLN A 169 -9.27 -21.10 -6.09
N HIS A 170 -9.39 -20.38 -4.96
CA HIS A 170 -9.05 -20.89 -3.63
C HIS A 170 -10.24 -21.55 -2.91
N PHE A 171 -11.45 -21.46 -3.48
CA PHE A 171 -12.67 -22.04 -2.89
C PHE A 171 -13.19 -23.27 -3.64
N GLY A 172 -12.60 -23.58 -4.79
CA GLY A 172 -12.88 -24.78 -5.57
C GLY A 172 -12.28 -24.71 -6.97
N PRO A 173 -12.44 -25.77 -7.76
CA PRO A 173 -12.13 -25.74 -9.18
C PRO A 173 -12.94 -24.64 -9.89
N THR A 174 -12.32 -23.95 -10.85
CA THR A 174 -12.99 -22.96 -11.70
C THR A 174 -12.77 -23.29 -13.16
N ALA A 175 -13.51 -22.65 -14.07
CA ALA A 175 -13.34 -22.85 -15.51
C ALA A 175 -11.88 -22.67 -15.97
N ARG A 176 -11.15 -21.74 -15.33
CA ARG A 176 -9.72 -21.46 -15.58
C ARG A 176 -8.76 -22.38 -14.81
N TYR A 177 -9.20 -22.98 -13.70
CA TYR A 177 -8.39 -23.87 -12.86
C TYR A 177 -9.17 -25.14 -12.55
N GLN A 178 -9.15 -26.10 -13.48
CA GLN A 178 -9.96 -27.31 -13.42
C GLN A 178 -9.26 -28.42 -12.63
N GLY A 179 -10.07 -29.31 -12.03
CA GLY A 179 -9.63 -30.58 -11.45
C GLY A 179 -9.29 -30.54 -9.95
N ASP A 180 -9.78 -31.55 -9.23
CA ASP A 180 -9.62 -31.68 -7.78
C ASP A 180 -8.16 -31.82 -7.35
N ARG A 181 -7.31 -32.48 -8.17
CA ARG A 181 -5.87 -32.58 -7.89
C ARG A 181 -5.19 -31.22 -7.87
N ALA A 182 -5.47 -30.36 -8.85
CA ALA A 182 -4.90 -29.01 -8.90
C ALA A 182 -5.37 -28.15 -7.72
N PHE A 183 -6.61 -28.35 -7.28
CA PHE A 183 -7.15 -27.71 -6.09
C PHE A 183 -6.45 -28.19 -4.81
N VAL A 184 -6.27 -29.50 -4.63
CA VAL A 184 -5.55 -30.07 -3.47
C VAL A 184 -4.10 -29.57 -3.41
N GLU A 185 -3.40 -29.53 -4.54
CA GLU A 185 -2.02 -29.03 -4.58
C GLU A 185 -1.93 -27.53 -4.26
N ARG A 186 -2.91 -26.73 -4.70
CA ARG A 186 -2.98 -25.32 -4.30
C ARG A 186 -3.20 -25.17 -2.79
N HIS A 187 -4.10 -25.96 -2.21
CA HIS A 187 -4.34 -25.95 -0.77
C HIS A 187 -3.09 -26.36 0.02
N ARG A 188 -2.35 -27.37 -0.45
CA ARG A 188 -1.05 -27.75 0.16
C ARG A 188 -0.04 -26.61 0.11
N ARG A 189 0.08 -25.91 -1.01
CA ARG A 189 0.96 -24.74 -1.14
C ARG A 189 0.56 -23.62 -0.18
N ASP A 190 -0.74 -23.33 -0.05
CA ASP A 190 -1.25 -22.30 0.86
C ASP A 190 -0.93 -22.66 2.32
N LEU A 191 -1.14 -23.91 2.74
CA LEU A 191 -0.75 -24.40 4.07
C LEU A 191 0.76 -24.28 4.30
N ARG A 192 1.57 -24.62 3.30
CA ARG A 192 3.02 -24.51 3.39
C ARG A 192 3.48 -23.06 3.52
N LYS A 193 2.88 -22.12 2.76
CA LYS A 193 3.13 -20.69 2.91
C LYS A 193 2.83 -20.23 4.34
N ILE A 194 1.68 -20.62 4.90
CA ILE A 194 1.31 -20.27 6.28
C ILE A 194 2.35 -20.78 7.27
N GLN A 195 2.79 -22.03 7.13
CA GLN A 195 3.80 -22.61 8.00
C GLN A 195 5.14 -21.84 7.92
N LEU A 196 5.67 -21.68 6.70
CA LEU A 196 6.95 -20.98 6.48
C LEU A 196 6.88 -19.51 6.91
N SER A 197 5.74 -18.86 6.74
CA SER A 197 5.50 -17.50 7.24
C SER A 197 5.68 -17.44 8.76
N LYS A 198 5.03 -18.35 9.49
CA LYS A 198 5.09 -18.42 10.95
C LYS A 198 6.51 -18.69 11.45
N GLU A 199 7.20 -19.65 10.83
CA GLU A 199 8.59 -20.01 11.18
C GLU A 199 9.55 -18.82 11.00
N ASN A 200 9.25 -17.90 10.09
CA ASN A 200 10.07 -16.72 9.79
C ASN A 200 9.51 -15.41 10.38
N ASN A 201 8.57 -15.49 11.32
CA ASN A 201 7.92 -14.32 11.94
C ASN A 201 7.28 -13.34 10.95
N ILE A 202 6.83 -13.85 9.80
CA ILE A 202 6.09 -13.06 8.82
C ILE A 202 4.60 -13.10 9.17
N ARG A 203 4.03 -11.92 9.39
CA ARG A 203 2.57 -11.76 9.47
C ARG A 203 2.00 -11.98 8.06
N LEU A 204 1.22 -13.03 7.87
CA LEU A 204 0.52 -13.28 6.61
C LEU A 204 -0.94 -12.83 6.72
N SER A 205 -1.33 -11.86 5.89
CA SER A 205 -2.73 -11.42 5.76
C SER A 205 -3.32 -11.95 4.46
N VAL A 206 -4.55 -12.46 4.52
CA VAL A 206 -5.25 -12.97 3.33
C VAL A 206 -6.48 -12.11 3.05
N VAL A 207 -6.57 -11.58 1.83
CA VAL A 207 -7.72 -10.85 1.31
C VAL A 207 -8.54 -11.80 0.46
N HIS A 208 -9.85 -11.87 0.70
CA HIS A 208 -10.75 -12.75 -0.04
C HIS A 208 -11.71 -11.93 -0.90
N ASN A 209 -12.06 -12.44 -2.08
CA ASN A 209 -13.08 -11.86 -2.95
C ASN A 209 -14.52 -12.12 -2.46
N ARG A 210 -14.68 -12.91 -1.40
CA ARG A 210 -15.94 -13.24 -0.75
C ARG A 210 -15.88 -12.81 0.71
N ILE A 211 -16.93 -12.15 1.18
CA ILE A 211 -17.14 -11.92 2.61
C ILE A 211 -17.44 -13.29 3.22
N ARG A 212 -16.45 -13.89 3.90
CA ARG A 212 -16.72 -15.02 4.79
C ARG A 212 -17.46 -14.46 6.00
N GLY A 213 -18.68 -14.94 6.25
CA GLY A 213 -19.40 -14.64 7.47
C GLY A 213 -18.49 -14.89 8.68
N CYS A 214 -18.26 -13.84 9.47
CA CYS A 214 -17.69 -13.80 10.81
C CYS A 214 -16.89 -15.03 11.27
N CYS A 215 -15.56 -14.98 11.17
CA CYS A 215 -14.70 -15.91 11.92
C CYS A 215 -14.64 -15.43 13.38
N ARG A 216 -15.27 -16.18 14.30
CA ARG A 216 -15.02 -16.04 15.74
C ARG A 216 -13.52 -16.24 15.99
N ILE A 217 -12.84 -15.18 16.42
CA ILE A 217 -11.48 -15.26 16.93
C ILE A 217 -11.57 -15.99 18.27
N GLY A 218 -11.34 -17.31 18.26
CA GLY A 218 -11.10 -18.07 19.47
C GLY A 218 -9.70 -17.76 19.97
N TYR A 219 -9.59 -17.01 21.06
CA TYR A 219 -8.37 -16.99 21.85
C TYR A 219 -8.27 -18.35 22.54
N ALA A 220 -7.23 -19.12 22.21
CA ALA A 220 -6.83 -20.25 23.03
C ALA A 220 -6.25 -19.69 24.33
N SER A 221 -6.96 -19.98 25.42
CA SER A 221 -6.55 -19.82 26.82
C SER A 221 -5.33 -20.66 27.17
#